data_AF-T1H1L3-F1
#
_entry.id   AF-T1H1L3-F1
#
_cell.length_a   1.000
_cell.length_b   1.000
_cell.length_c   1.000
_cell.angle_alpha   90.00
_cell.angle_beta   90.00
_cell.angle_gamma   90.00
#
_symmetry.space_group_name_H-M   'P 1'
#
loop_
_entity.id
_entity.type
_entity.pdbx_description
1 polymer ?
#
loop_
_entity_poly.entity_id
_entity_poly.type
_entity_poly.pdbx_seq_one_letter_code
_entity_poly.pdbx_strand_id
1 'polypeptide(L)'
;MENYLIHNKGPLTTRSMIFLQGFINSDPESNSSYPDVQFSHFISKRGSSLISDIHRLRYEIMNSIKEAENTSSIYQVDTILLRPKSVGTAKMGPLWDATAVVDSSLKVKGIQGLRVVDASIMPNVVSGNTNAPVIMIAEKAADFIKLEHGLRVVDASIMPNIVSGNTNAPVIMIAEKAADFIKLEHIFN
;
A
#
# COMPACT_ATOMS: atom_id res chain seq x y z
N MET A 1 -26.23 -8.53 7.79
CA MET A 1 -24.75 -8.48 7.74
C MET A 1 -24.19 -9.80 7.21
N GLU A 2 -24.65 -10.94 7.71
CA GLU A 2 -24.26 -12.29 7.25
C GLU A 2 -24.45 -12.52 5.72
N ASN A 3 -25.63 -12.23 5.17
CA ASN A 3 -25.88 -12.34 3.72
C ASN A 3 -24.99 -11.42 2.85
N TYR A 4 -24.52 -10.30 3.39
CA TYR A 4 -23.63 -9.39 2.69
C TYR A 4 -22.21 -9.96 2.60
N LEU A 5 -21.72 -10.50 3.72
CA LEU A 5 -20.40 -11.15 3.84
C LEU A 5 -20.32 -12.44 3.00
N ILE A 6 -21.37 -13.25 3.02
CA ILE A 6 -21.35 -14.57 2.36
C ILE A 6 -21.60 -14.46 0.86
N HIS A 7 -22.56 -13.64 0.43
CA HIS A 7 -23.01 -13.63 -0.96
C HIS A 7 -22.41 -12.50 -1.80
N ASN A 8 -21.75 -11.53 -1.18
CA ASN A 8 -21.11 -10.41 -1.85
C ASN A 8 -22.07 -9.72 -2.87
N LYS A 9 -23.31 -9.46 -2.45
CA LYS A 9 -24.33 -8.72 -3.23
C LYS A 9 -24.72 -7.43 -2.49
N GLY A 10 -24.59 -6.27 -3.15
CA GLY A 10 -25.09 -4.99 -2.65
C GLY A 10 -24.34 -3.77 -3.24
N PRO A 11 -24.85 -2.54 -3.07
CA PRO A 11 -24.24 -1.34 -3.66
C PRO A 11 -22.86 -0.97 -3.08
N LEU A 12 -22.45 -1.60 -1.97
CA LEU A 12 -21.14 -1.40 -1.33
C LEU A 12 -20.16 -2.58 -1.55
N THR A 13 -20.58 -3.60 -2.30
CA THR A 13 -19.74 -4.78 -2.51
C THR A 13 -18.65 -4.46 -3.52
N THR A 14 -17.47 -4.14 -3.01
CA THR A 14 -16.28 -4.00 -3.83
C THR A 14 -15.80 -5.41 -4.24
N ARG A 15 -15.31 -5.57 -5.47
CA ARG A 15 -14.42 -6.68 -5.84
C ARG A 15 -13.02 -6.47 -5.20
N SER A 16 -12.97 -5.92 -3.99
CA SER A 16 -11.73 -5.71 -3.26
C SER A 16 -11.40 -6.97 -2.46
N MET A 17 -10.11 -7.21 -2.25
CA MET A 17 -9.63 -8.41 -1.55
C MET A 17 -10.02 -8.42 -0.06
N ILE A 18 -10.18 -7.24 0.55
CA ILE A 18 -10.46 -7.08 1.98
C ILE A 18 -11.93 -6.70 2.17
N PHE A 19 -12.67 -7.58 2.82
CA PHE A 19 -14.12 -7.42 3.06
C PHE A 19 -14.41 -6.68 4.35
N LEU A 20 -13.59 -6.91 5.38
CA LEU A 20 -13.75 -6.34 6.70
C LEU A 20 -12.39 -6.08 7.32
N GLN A 21 -12.20 -4.88 7.87
CA GLN A 21 -11.06 -4.56 8.71
C GLN A 21 -11.52 -4.34 10.15
N GLY A 22 -10.83 -4.98 11.09
CA GLY A 22 -10.99 -4.77 12.52
C GLY A 22 -9.72 -4.18 13.11
N PHE A 23 -9.85 -3.37 14.15
CA PHE A 23 -8.73 -2.77 14.86
C PHE A 23 -8.91 -3.01 16.36
N ILE A 24 -7.86 -3.45 17.04
CA ILE A 24 -7.84 -3.59 18.49
C ILE A 24 -6.60 -2.91 19.07
N ASN A 25 -6.69 -2.56 20.34
CA ASN A 25 -5.52 -2.28 21.17
C ASN A 25 -5.30 -3.50 22.07
N SER A 26 -4.23 -4.25 21.82
CA SER A 26 -3.89 -5.49 22.50
C SER A 26 -3.14 -5.26 23.81
N ASP A 27 -2.61 -4.05 24.00
CA ASP A 27 -1.85 -3.65 25.18
C ASP A 27 -2.71 -2.75 26.09
N PRO A 28 -3.21 -3.28 27.21
CA PRO A 28 -4.08 -2.52 28.12
C PRO A 28 -3.32 -1.43 28.89
N GLU A 29 -1.99 -1.48 28.94
CA GLU A 29 -1.17 -0.46 29.62
C GLU A 29 -0.76 0.68 28.68
N SER A 30 -0.98 0.52 27.37
CA SER A 30 -0.69 1.55 26.38
C SER A 30 -1.70 2.69 26.42
N ASN A 31 -1.22 3.91 26.71
CA ASN A 31 -2.01 5.14 26.61
C ASN A 31 -2.21 5.63 25.15
N SER A 32 -1.84 4.83 24.14
CA SER A 32 -2.02 5.19 22.73
C SER A 32 -3.50 5.19 22.34
N SER A 33 -3.98 6.28 21.76
CA SER A 33 -5.31 6.32 21.12
C SER A 33 -5.37 5.56 19.80
N TYR A 34 -4.22 5.10 19.28
CA TYR A 34 -4.12 4.36 18.02
C TYR A 34 -4.05 2.85 18.27
N PRO A 35 -4.73 2.04 17.43
CA PRO A 35 -4.72 0.58 17.53
C PRO A 35 -3.32 0.01 17.23
N ASP A 36 -3.01 -1.14 17.81
CA ASP A 36 -1.73 -1.82 17.66
C ASP A 36 -1.84 -3.15 16.88
N VAL A 37 -3.05 -3.60 16.60
CA VAL A 37 -3.34 -4.78 15.79
C VAL A 37 -4.49 -4.49 14.82
N GLN A 38 -4.32 -4.92 13.57
CA GLN A 38 -5.31 -4.87 12.50
C GLN A 38 -5.64 -6.30 12.07
N PHE A 39 -6.93 -6.61 11.95
CA PHE A 39 -7.42 -7.83 11.33
C PHE A 39 -7.96 -7.52 9.94
N SER A 40 -7.42 -8.18 8.92
CA SER A 40 -7.90 -8.08 7.54
C SER A 40 -8.59 -9.38 7.16
N HIS A 41 -9.88 -9.30 6.84
CA HIS A 41 -10.68 -10.46 6.46
C HIS A 41 -10.74 -10.56 4.93
N PHE A 42 -10.33 -11.71 4.42
CA PHE A 42 -10.28 -12.04 3.01
C PHE A 42 -11.24 -13.18 2.70
N ILE A 43 -11.90 -13.09 1.55
CA ILE A 43 -12.66 -14.21 0.98
C ILE A 43 -12.04 -14.51 -0.39
N SER A 44 -11.38 -15.65 -0.50
CA SER A 44 -10.98 -16.23 -1.78
C SER A 44 -12.12 -17.07 -2.30
N LYS A 45 -12.61 -16.75 -3.49
CA LYS A 45 -13.65 -17.57 -4.15
C LYS A 45 -13.00 -18.85 -4.67
N ARG A 46 -13.79 -19.92 -4.69
CA ARG A 46 -13.39 -21.17 -5.31
C ARG A 46 -12.82 -20.94 -6.72
N GLY A 47 -11.61 -21.44 -6.96
CA GLY A 47 -10.87 -21.35 -8.22
C GLY A 47 -10.11 -20.04 -8.46
N SER A 48 -10.00 -19.13 -7.48
CA SER A 48 -9.38 -17.81 -7.69
C SER A 48 -7.86 -17.71 -7.46
N SER A 49 -7.22 -18.77 -6.92
CA SER A 49 -5.79 -18.86 -6.54
C SER A 49 -5.22 -17.75 -5.65
N LEU A 50 -6.07 -16.81 -5.22
CA LEU A 50 -5.70 -15.53 -4.63
C LEU A 50 -4.82 -15.68 -3.39
N ILE A 51 -5.15 -16.63 -2.50
CA ILE A 51 -4.39 -16.83 -1.25
C ILE A 51 -3.01 -17.38 -1.58
N SER A 52 -2.95 -18.35 -2.49
CA SER A 52 -1.68 -18.96 -2.89
C SER A 52 -0.74 -17.98 -3.61
N ASP A 53 -1.28 -16.99 -4.32
CA ASP A 53 -0.50 -15.98 -5.04
C ASP A 53 -0.01 -14.84 -4.13
N ILE A 54 -0.80 -14.48 -3.12
CA ILE A 54 -0.43 -13.43 -2.15
C ILE A 54 0.62 -13.93 -1.16
N HIS A 55 0.44 -15.14 -0.62
CA HIS A 55 1.33 -15.66 0.40
C HIS A 55 2.42 -16.52 -0.23
N ARG A 56 3.67 -16.03 -0.20
CA ARG A 56 4.87 -16.79 -0.61
C ARG A 56 5.24 -17.86 0.43
N LEU A 57 4.33 -18.80 0.65
CA LEU A 57 4.50 -19.90 1.60
C LEU A 57 5.34 -21.03 1.01
N ARG A 58 5.76 -21.94 1.88
CA ARG A 58 6.41 -23.19 1.43
C ARG A 58 5.49 -23.94 0.48
N TYR A 59 6.11 -24.60 -0.51
CA TYR A 59 5.42 -25.28 -1.59
C TYR A 59 4.36 -26.29 -1.10
N GLU A 60 4.66 -27.04 -0.03
CA GLU A 60 3.73 -28.03 0.54
C GLU A 60 2.44 -27.36 1.05
N ILE A 61 2.58 -26.24 1.77
CA ILE A 61 1.45 -25.48 2.31
C ILE A 61 0.67 -24.83 1.15
N MET A 62 1.38 -24.29 0.17
CA MET A 62 0.77 -23.69 -1.02
C MET A 62 -0.07 -24.70 -1.80
N ASN A 63 0.41 -25.95 -1.97
CA ASN A 63 -0.36 -26.99 -2.65
C ASN A 63 -1.64 -27.36 -1.91
N SER A 64 -1.59 -27.50 -0.58
CA SER A 64 -2.80 -27.76 0.21
C SER A 64 -3.80 -26.61 0.13
N ILE A 65 -3.32 -25.35 0.12
CA ILE A 65 -4.18 -24.18 -0.08
C ILE A 65 -4.80 -24.20 -1.47
N LYS A 66 -4.03 -24.46 -2.52
CA LYS A 66 -4.55 -24.54 -3.90
C LYS A 66 -5.62 -25.61 -4.07
N GLU A 67 -5.44 -26.77 -3.44
CA GLU A 67 -6.44 -27.83 -3.43
C GLU A 67 -7.73 -27.38 -2.72
N ALA A 68 -7.59 -26.74 -1.56
CA ALA A 68 -8.72 -26.16 -0.84
C ALA A 68 -9.42 -25.05 -1.65
N GLU A 69 -8.68 -24.19 -2.33
CA GLU A 69 -9.20 -23.13 -3.20
C GLU A 69 -9.94 -23.71 -4.42
N ASN A 70 -9.54 -24.87 -4.94
CA ASN A 70 -10.23 -25.51 -6.07
C ASN A 70 -11.56 -26.14 -5.65
N THR A 71 -11.68 -26.59 -4.40
CA THR A 71 -12.87 -27.30 -3.91
C THR A 71 -13.85 -26.38 -3.20
N SER A 72 -13.35 -25.33 -2.53
CA SER A 72 -14.12 -24.47 -1.62
C SER A 72 -13.76 -22.99 -1.76
N SER A 73 -14.66 -22.12 -1.34
CA SER A 73 -14.30 -20.73 -1.03
C SER A 73 -13.62 -20.70 0.33
N ILE A 74 -12.56 -19.91 0.48
CA ILE A 74 -11.78 -19.81 1.71
C ILE A 74 -12.01 -18.44 2.35
N TYR A 75 -12.35 -18.46 3.64
CA TYR A 75 -12.32 -17.27 4.48
C TYR A 75 -11.02 -17.26 5.29
N GLN A 76 -10.26 -16.18 5.17
CA GLN A 76 -8.98 -16.00 5.86
C GLN A 76 -8.99 -14.70 6.66
N VAL A 77 -8.33 -14.73 7.81
CA VAL A 77 -8.13 -13.54 8.66
C VAL A 77 -6.63 -13.35 8.86
N ASP A 78 -6.09 -12.27 8.32
CA ASP A 78 -4.71 -11.87 8.54
C ASP A 78 -4.62 -10.90 9.70
N THR A 79 -3.72 -11.19 10.63
CA THR A 79 -3.38 -10.31 11.74
C THR A 79 -2.12 -9.53 11.39
N ILE A 80 -2.22 -8.20 11.39
CA ILE A 80 -1.12 -7.28 11.12
C ILE A 80 -0.83 -6.50 12.38
N LEU A 81 0.44 -6.49 12.82
CA LEU A 81 0.87 -5.66 13.93
C LEU A 81 1.12 -4.23 13.43
N LEU A 82 0.45 -3.26 14.06
CA LEU A 82 0.47 -1.84 13.71
C LEU A 82 1.48 -1.02 14.51
N ARG A 83 2.43 -1.68 15.19
CA ARG A 83 3.60 -1.05 15.81
C ARG A 83 4.84 -1.37 14.96
N PRO A 84 4.95 -0.83 13.73
CA PRO A 84 6.13 -1.07 12.93
C PRO A 84 7.35 -0.52 13.67
N LYS A 85 8.39 -1.35 13.82
CA LYS A 85 9.71 -0.88 14.31
C LYS A 85 10.55 -0.27 13.19
N SER A 86 10.05 -0.33 11.95
CA SER A 86 10.77 0.17 10.78
C SER A 86 10.60 1.68 10.68
N VAL A 87 11.66 2.39 11.09
CA VAL A 87 11.84 3.83 10.88
C VAL A 87 13.20 4.10 10.28
N GLY A 88 13.33 5.28 9.69
CA GLY A 88 14.27 5.51 8.64
C GLY A 88 15.67 5.95 9.02
N THR A 89 16.63 5.40 8.27
CA THR A 89 18.05 5.74 8.28
C THR A 89 18.37 6.94 7.37
N ALA A 90 17.40 7.42 6.57
CA ALA A 90 17.50 8.54 5.64
C ALA A 90 16.51 9.67 5.99
N LYS A 91 16.43 10.01 7.28
CA LYS A 91 15.48 10.95 7.88
C LYS A 91 15.24 12.21 7.02
N MET A 92 13.97 12.49 6.74
CA MET A 92 13.51 13.77 6.19
C MET A 92 13.55 14.83 7.29
N GLY A 93 14.07 16.00 6.94
CA GLY A 93 14.06 17.14 7.85
C GLY A 93 14.38 18.44 7.13
N PRO A 94 14.31 19.55 7.86
CA PRO A 94 14.65 20.83 7.28
C PRO A 94 16.14 20.92 6.92
N LEU A 95 16.51 21.85 6.03
CA LEU A 95 17.89 21.98 5.54
C LEU A 95 18.91 22.22 6.66
N TRP A 96 18.51 22.90 7.74
CA TRP A 96 19.33 23.19 8.92
C TRP A 96 19.41 22.03 9.91
N ASP A 97 18.59 20.98 9.77
CA ASP A 97 18.75 19.76 10.57
C ASP A 97 19.95 18.97 10.05
N ALA A 98 21.03 18.94 10.84
CA ALA A 98 22.26 18.20 10.51
C ALA A 98 22.06 16.68 10.47
N THR A 99 21.00 16.16 11.12
CA THR A 99 20.66 14.73 11.12
C THR A 99 19.76 14.33 9.95
N ALA A 100 19.24 15.29 9.19
CA ALA A 100 18.43 15.02 8.02
C ALA A 100 19.30 14.61 6.82
N VAL A 101 18.85 13.60 6.09
CA VAL A 101 19.46 13.11 4.84
C VAL A 101 18.75 13.68 3.63
N VAL A 102 17.42 13.83 3.71
CA VAL A 102 16.60 14.41 2.65
C VAL A 102 15.85 15.66 3.11
N ASP A 103 15.55 16.55 2.17
CA ASP A 103 14.72 17.74 2.41
C ASP A 103 13.21 17.44 2.29
N SER A 104 12.36 18.47 2.44
CA SER A 104 10.90 18.35 2.32
C SER A 104 10.40 18.00 0.91
N SER A 105 11.26 18.10 -0.11
CA SER A 105 10.99 17.67 -1.49
C SER A 105 11.60 16.29 -1.79
N LEU A 106 12.02 15.59 -0.74
CA LEU A 106 12.61 14.25 -0.74
C LEU A 106 13.97 14.16 -1.44
N LYS A 107 14.62 15.30 -1.73
CA LYS A 107 15.92 15.35 -2.39
C LYS A 107 17.03 15.10 -1.38
N VAL A 108 18.03 14.30 -1.79
CA VAL A 108 19.20 14.03 -0.96
C VAL A 108 20.06 15.29 -0.83
N LYS A 109 20.39 15.68 0.40
CA LYS A 109 21.19 16.88 0.66
C LYS A 109 22.59 16.72 0.03
N GLY A 110 22.98 17.70 -0.78
CA GLY A 110 24.29 17.72 -1.44
C GLY A 110 24.40 16.87 -2.71
N ILE A 111 23.35 16.17 -3.13
CA ILE A 111 23.34 15.37 -4.36
C ILE A 111 22.20 15.84 -5.27
N GLN A 112 22.53 16.19 -6.51
CA GLN A 112 21.54 16.61 -7.50
C GLN A 112 20.88 15.40 -8.16
N GLY A 113 19.60 15.51 -8.50
CA GLY A 113 18.87 14.46 -9.24
C GLY A 113 18.56 13.18 -8.45
N LEU A 114 18.86 13.11 -7.15
CA LEU A 114 18.62 11.93 -6.31
C LEU A 114 17.55 12.20 -5.25
N ARG A 115 16.61 11.27 -5.11
CA ARG A 115 15.55 11.27 -4.10
C ARG A 115 15.47 9.92 -3.38
N VAL A 116 15.00 9.93 -2.14
CA VAL A 116 14.64 8.71 -1.39
C VAL A 116 13.13 8.71 -1.21
N VAL A 117 12.46 7.62 -1.59
CA VAL A 117 11.00 7.53 -1.68
C VAL A 117 10.54 6.20 -1.08
N ASP A 118 10.69 6.06 0.22
CA ASP A 118 10.29 4.86 0.97
C ASP A 118 10.00 5.20 2.45
N ALA A 119 9.85 4.19 3.29
CA ALA A 119 9.66 4.37 4.73
C ALA A 119 10.87 5.03 5.43
N SER A 120 12.05 4.99 4.81
CA SER A 120 13.30 5.42 5.43
C SER A 120 13.46 6.93 5.56
N ILE A 121 12.57 7.70 4.94
CA ILE A 121 12.53 9.15 5.10
C ILE A 121 11.68 9.59 6.29
N MET A 122 10.83 8.70 6.84
CA MET A 122 9.88 9.09 7.88
C MET A 122 10.63 9.48 9.16
N PRO A 123 10.48 10.72 9.66
CA PRO A 123 11.22 11.18 10.83
C PRO A 123 10.75 10.52 12.14
N ASN A 124 9.51 10.01 12.16
CA ASN A 124 8.92 9.31 13.30
C ASN A 124 8.17 8.06 12.82
N VAL A 125 8.00 7.09 13.73
CA VAL A 125 7.17 5.90 13.48
C VAL A 125 5.72 6.33 13.27
N VAL A 126 5.10 5.84 12.20
CA VAL A 126 3.66 6.01 11.95
C VAL A 126 2.84 5.05 12.81
N SER A 127 1.74 5.53 13.38
CA SER A 127 0.82 4.73 14.21
C SER A 127 -0.16 3.92 13.35
N GLY A 128 0.36 3.05 12.48
CA GLY A 128 -0.44 2.27 11.54
C GLY A 128 0.39 1.44 10.57
N ASN A 129 -0.29 0.81 9.61
CA ASN A 129 0.36 0.00 8.59
C ASN A 129 1.21 0.89 7.68
N THR A 130 2.52 0.65 7.63
CA THR A 130 3.50 1.43 6.86
C THR A 130 3.24 1.45 5.35
N ASN A 131 2.45 0.50 4.83
CA ASN A 131 2.12 0.46 3.41
C ASN A 131 1.44 1.74 2.92
N ALA A 132 0.38 2.20 3.62
CA ALA A 132 -0.33 3.40 3.19
C ALA A 132 0.55 4.67 3.23
N PRO A 133 1.30 4.96 4.31
CA PRO A 133 2.24 6.08 4.34
C PRO A 133 3.29 6.04 3.23
N VAL A 134 3.89 4.87 2.94
CA VAL A 134 4.89 4.73 1.86
C VAL A 134 4.28 5.00 0.49
N ILE A 135 3.07 4.50 0.26
CA ILE A 135 2.33 4.78 -0.97
C ILE A 135 2.07 6.29 -1.12
N MET A 136 1.63 6.98 -0.05
CA MET A 136 1.40 8.43 -0.09
C MET A 136 2.70 9.21 -0.31
N ILE A 137 3.82 8.76 0.25
CA ILE A 137 5.15 9.31 -0.01
C ILE A 137 5.50 9.18 -1.50
N ALA A 138 5.26 8.02 -2.09
CA ALA A 138 5.51 7.77 -3.51
C ALA A 138 4.63 8.63 -4.43
N GLU A 139 3.33 8.75 -4.11
CA GLU A 139 2.42 9.63 -4.83
C GLU A 139 2.88 11.08 -4.78
N LYS A 140 3.28 11.55 -3.59
CA LYS A 140 3.78 12.92 -3.44
C LYS A 140 5.10 13.15 -4.18
N ALA A 141 5.99 12.16 -4.20
CA ALA A 141 7.23 12.22 -4.97
C ALA A 141 6.96 12.32 -6.48
N ALA A 142 5.97 11.58 -6.98
CA ALA A 142 5.57 11.64 -8.38
C ALA A 142 5.07 13.05 -8.76
N ASP A 143 4.31 13.72 -7.89
CA ASP A 143 3.92 15.12 -8.10
C ASP A 143 5.13 16.05 -8.18
N PHE A 144 6.10 15.90 -7.26
CA PHE A 144 7.31 16.73 -7.29
C PHE A 144 8.10 16.55 -8.60
N ILE A 145 8.22 15.31 -9.08
CA ILE A 145 8.91 15.01 -10.33
C ILE A 145 8.15 15.60 -11.53
N LYS A 146 6.83 15.39 -11.61
CA LYS A 146 6.01 15.96 -12.68
C LYS A 146 6.13 17.48 -12.75
N LEU A 147 6.03 18.15 -11.60
CA LEU A 147 6.16 19.61 -11.51
C LEU A 147 7.54 20.10 -11.96
N GLU A 148 8.62 19.42 -11.57
CA GLU A 148 9.99 19.78 -11.96
C GLU A 148 10.24 19.60 -13.46
N HIS A 149 9.60 18.62 -14.08
CA HIS A 149 9.71 18.34 -15.52
C HIS A 149 8.61 19.01 -16.38
N GLY A 150 7.77 19.87 -15.80
CA GLY A 150 6.70 20.56 -16.53
C GLY A 150 5.57 19.64 -17.03
N LEU A 151 5.47 18.42 -16.49
CA LEU A 151 4.43 17.46 -16.82
C LEU A 151 3.13 17.84 -16.08
N ARG A 152 1.99 17.79 -16.79
CA ARG A 152 0.69 18.01 -16.16
C ARG A 152 0.41 16.93 -15.12
N VAL A 153 0.07 17.36 -13.90
CA VAL A 153 -0.62 16.49 -12.94
C VAL A 153 -2.02 16.26 -13.50
N VAL A 154 -2.26 15.05 -14.00
CA VAL A 154 -3.58 14.63 -14.46
C VAL A 154 -4.45 14.48 -13.21
N ASP A 155 -5.55 15.22 -13.13
CA ASP A 155 -6.52 15.09 -12.04
C ASP A 155 -7.03 13.63 -12.00
N ALA A 156 -7.04 13.02 -10.82
CA ALA A 156 -7.56 11.66 -10.66
C ALA A 156 -9.04 11.55 -11.09
N SER A 157 -9.78 12.66 -11.10
CA SER A 157 -11.18 12.75 -11.53
C SER A 157 -11.41 12.48 -13.03
N ILE A 158 -10.38 12.65 -13.87
CA ILE A 158 -10.43 12.43 -15.33
C ILE A 158 -9.86 11.07 -15.74
N MET A 159 -9.46 10.22 -14.79
CA MET A 159 -9.12 8.82 -15.11
C MET A 159 -10.40 8.06 -15.48
N PRO A 160 -10.42 7.30 -16.59
CA PRO A 160 -11.59 6.50 -16.96
C PRO A 160 -11.93 5.55 -15.82
N ASN A 161 -13.21 5.44 -15.47
CA ASN A 161 -13.72 4.56 -14.40
C ASN A 161 -13.10 3.16 -14.53
N ILE A 162 -12.06 2.88 -13.74
CA ILE A 162 -11.45 1.56 -13.72
C ILE A 162 -12.39 0.67 -12.93
N VAL A 163 -13.09 -0.17 -13.68
CA VAL A 163 -14.08 -1.13 -13.21
C VAL A 163 -13.50 -1.96 -12.07
N SER A 164 -14.05 -1.74 -10.87
CA SER A 164 -14.10 -2.66 -9.73
C SER A 164 -13.01 -3.75 -9.69
N GLY A 165 -11.89 -3.44 -9.06
CA GLY A 165 -10.88 -4.44 -8.71
C GLY A 165 -9.90 -3.84 -7.72
N ASN A 166 -9.94 -4.33 -6.48
CA ASN A 166 -8.96 -4.11 -5.42
C ASN A 166 -8.69 -2.64 -5.03
N THR A 167 -9.07 -2.21 -3.82
CA THR A 167 -8.77 -0.87 -3.29
C THR A 167 -7.27 -0.60 -3.06
N ASN A 168 -6.41 -1.63 -3.16
CA ASN A 168 -4.96 -1.46 -3.24
C ASN A 168 -4.43 -1.35 -4.69
N ALA A 169 -5.20 -1.74 -5.70
CA ALA A 169 -4.79 -1.69 -7.10
C ALA A 169 -4.80 -0.27 -7.72
N PRO A 170 -5.71 0.68 -7.42
CA PRO A 170 -5.62 1.99 -8.05
C PRO A 170 -4.32 2.70 -7.67
N VAL A 171 -3.80 2.53 -6.45
CA VAL A 171 -2.59 3.24 -6.02
C VAL A 171 -1.29 2.56 -6.47
N ILE A 172 -1.22 1.22 -6.48
CA ILE A 172 -0.11 0.47 -7.09
C ILE A 172 -0.04 0.74 -8.61
N MET A 173 -1.19 0.79 -9.28
CA MET A 173 -1.28 1.03 -10.72
C MET A 173 -1.00 2.50 -11.10
N ILE A 174 -1.25 3.47 -10.21
CA ILE A 174 -0.80 4.86 -10.38
C ILE A 174 0.73 4.93 -10.31
N ALA A 175 1.37 4.20 -9.38
CA ALA A 175 2.82 4.12 -9.28
C ALA A 175 3.46 3.40 -10.48
N GLU A 176 2.89 2.28 -10.94
CA GLU A 176 3.35 1.56 -12.14
C GLU A 176 3.18 2.40 -13.41
N LYS A 177 2.05 3.08 -13.61
CA LYS A 177 1.84 3.94 -14.78
C LYS A 177 2.70 5.21 -14.76
N ALA A 178 3.03 5.75 -13.58
CA ALA A 178 3.98 6.85 -13.49
C ALA A 178 5.39 6.42 -13.95
N ALA A 179 5.81 5.20 -13.63
CA ALA A 179 7.08 4.64 -14.09
C ALA A 179 7.08 4.35 -15.61
N ASP A 180 5.96 3.88 -16.18
CA ASP A 180 5.84 3.61 -17.62
C ASP A 180 5.81 4.89 -18.46
N PHE A 181 5.23 5.99 -17.95
CA PHE A 181 5.26 7.29 -18.65
C PHE A 181 6.66 7.90 -18.68
N ILE A 182 7.48 7.70 -17.65
CA ILE A 182 8.88 8.16 -17.63
C ILE A 182 9.73 7.39 -18.66
N LYS A 183 9.40 6.14 -18.97
CA LYS A 183 10.08 5.36 -20.02
C LYS A 183 9.69 5.77 -21.45
N LEU A 184 8.48 6.31 -21.65
CA LEU A 184 8.00 6.67 -23.00
C LEU A 184 8.60 7.98 -23.52
N GLU A 185 8.96 8.95 -22.66
CA GLU A 185 9.60 10.19 -23.12
C GLU A 185 11.08 10.03 -23.49
N HIS A 186 11.75 8.95 -23.05
CA HIS A 186 13.11 8.62 -23.49
C HIS A 186 13.17 7.94 -24.87
N ILE A 187 12.03 7.65 -25.51
CA ILE A 187 11.96 7.05 -26.84
C ILE A 187 11.69 8.10 -27.95
N PHE A 188 11.38 9.36 -27.58
CA PHE A 188 11.05 10.42 -28.54
C PHE A 188 11.98 11.65 -28.53
N ASN A 189 13.22 11.50 -28.06
CA ASN A 189 14.30 12.46 -28.34
C ASN A 189 15.49 11.77 -28.98
#